data_AF-A0A099P9D7-F1
#
_entry.id   AF-A0A099P9D7-F1
#
_cell.length_a   1.000
_cell.length_b   1.000
_cell.length_c   1.000
_cell.angle_alpha   90.00
_cell.angle_beta   90.00
_cell.angle_gamma   90.00
#
_symmetry.space_group_name_H-M   'P 1'
#
loop_
_entity.id
_entity.type
_entity.pdbx_description
1 polymer ?
#
loop_
_entity_poly.entity_id
_entity_poly.type
_entity_poly.pdbx_seq_one_letter_code
_entity_poly.pdbx_strand_id
1 'polypeptide(L)'
;MTTMLGPVLSGINLRIDSLQIDQPEPTGTGLVAIASPNAQGLLSAAGMFIPQIASLNLQADGEIKKVQPDLLPPDMPTVHAAMSQEAILLGIGLDKPTELKSELTVDADPRSLMTYGHISSDLYATLAEIGSQLPGTQAPDADELKRLAEVYEKTEFWIGIDAGGIELGMGVELK
;
A
#
# COMPACT_ATOMS: atom_id res chain seq x y z
N MET A 1 -5.60 15.41 -25.39
CA MET A 1 -5.63 16.29 -24.20
C MET A 1 -5.05 15.50 -23.05
N THR A 2 -3.79 15.76 -22.70
CA THR A 2 -3.15 15.17 -21.53
C THR A 2 -3.71 15.92 -20.33
N THR A 3 -4.63 15.32 -19.59
CA THR A 3 -5.10 15.89 -18.33
C THR A 3 -3.90 15.89 -17.39
N MET A 4 -3.27 17.04 -17.22
CA MET A 4 -2.27 17.24 -16.17
C MET A 4 -3.00 17.12 -14.84
N LEU A 5 -3.10 15.90 -14.31
CA LEU A 5 -3.22 15.71 -12.87
C LEU A 5 -1.97 16.39 -12.31
N GLY A 6 -2.13 17.62 -11.80
CA GLY A 6 -1.09 18.29 -11.01
C GLY A 6 -0.73 17.44 -9.78
N PRO A 7 0.04 17.95 -8.81
CA PRO A 7 0.44 17.19 -7.63
C PRO A 7 -0.77 17.00 -6.71
N VAL A 8 -1.74 16.18 -7.10
CA VAL A 8 -2.94 15.85 -6.32
C VAL A 8 -2.61 14.78 -5.29
N LEU A 9 -1.47 14.14 -5.40
CA LEU A 9 -1.00 13.11 -4.49
C LEU A 9 0.41 13.50 -4.03
N SER A 10 0.56 13.64 -2.72
CA SER A 10 1.82 13.97 -2.05
C SER A 10 2.45 12.76 -1.36
N GLY A 11 1.70 11.67 -1.18
CA GLY A 11 2.22 10.45 -0.60
C GLY A 11 1.14 9.41 -0.34
N ILE A 12 1.57 8.19 -0.05
CA ILE A 12 0.72 7.10 0.42
C ILE A 12 1.42 6.45 1.62
N ASN A 13 0.70 6.24 2.71
CA ASN A 13 1.15 5.47 3.86
C ASN A 13 0.28 4.23 4.00
N LEU A 14 0.91 3.06 4.12
CA LEU A 14 0.24 1.79 4.34
C LEU A 14 0.72 1.20 5.67
N ARG A 15 -0.22 0.98 6.58
CA ARG A 15 -0.01 0.20 7.80
C ARG A 15 -0.75 -1.13 7.67
N ILE A 16 -0.05 -2.23 7.84
CA ILE A 16 -0.65 -3.57 7.87
C ILE A 16 -0.64 -4.04 9.32
N ASP A 17 -1.83 -4.18 9.90
CA ASP A 17 -2.00 -4.60 11.29
C ASP A 17 -2.07 -6.14 11.39
N SER A 18 -2.62 -6.80 10.36
CA SER A 18 -2.60 -8.26 10.23
C SER A 18 -2.60 -8.70 8.77
N LEU A 19 -1.95 -9.82 8.47
CA LEU A 19 -1.96 -10.44 7.15
C LEU A 19 -2.01 -11.98 7.31
N GLN A 20 -2.99 -12.61 6.67
CA GLN A 20 -3.19 -14.06 6.59
C GLN A 20 -3.02 -14.48 5.12
N ILE A 21 -2.12 -15.42 4.86
CA ILE A 21 -1.68 -15.83 3.51
C ILE A 21 -2.07 -17.30 3.24
N ASP A 22 -2.68 -17.94 4.22
CA ASP A 22 -3.08 -19.34 4.29
C ASP A 22 -4.34 -19.66 3.46
N GLN A 23 -4.89 -18.66 2.75
CA GLN A 23 -6.02 -18.78 1.84
C GLN A 23 -5.62 -18.46 0.40
N PRO A 24 -6.38 -18.93 -0.62
CA PRO A 24 -6.13 -18.59 -2.03
C PRO A 24 -6.14 -17.08 -2.30
N GLU A 25 -6.75 -16.27 -1.43
CA GLU A 25 -6.64 -14.82 -1.43
C GLU A 25 -6.15 -14.34 -0.05
N PRO A 26 -5.06 -13.55 0.01
CA PRO A 26 -4.55 -13.05 1.29
C PRO A 26 -5.54 -12.04 1.89
N THR A 27 -5.83 -12.18 3.17
CA THR A 27 -6.73 -11.28 3.90
C THR A 27 -5.98 -10.55 5.00
N GLY A 28 -6.41 -9.33 5.32
CA GLY A 28 -5.69 -8.51 6.29
C GLY A 28 -6.48 -7.32 6.81
N THR A 29 -5.94 -6.73 7.86
CA THR A 29 -6.44 -5.50 8.48
C THR A 29 -5.35 -4.45 8.46
N GLY A 30 -5.73 -3.18 8.46
CA GLY A 30 -4.75 -2.10 8.39
C GLY A 30 -5.34 -0.76 8.01
N LEU A 31 -4.44 0.16 7.67
CA LEU A 31 -4.75 1.53 7.32
C LEU A 31 -4.03 1.95 6.04
N VAL A 32 -4.75 2.64 5.17
CA VAL A 32 -4.20 3.32 4.01
C VAL A 32 -4.45 4.81 4.16
N ALA A 33 -3.40 5.61 4.17
CA ALA A 33 -3.46 7.06 4.12
C ALA A 33 -3.02 7.51 2.73
N ILE A 34 -3.81 8.36 2.09
CA ILE A 34 -3.47 8.99 0.81
C ILE A 34 -3.36 10.48 1.07
N ALA A 35 -2.13 10.99 1.04
CA ALA A 35 -1.81 12.38 1.30
C ALA A 35 -1.91 13.22 0.02
N SER A 36 -2.38 14.45 0.16
CA SER A 36 -2.63 15.39 -0.92
C SER A 36 -2.54 16.81 -0.37
N PRO A 37 -1.99 17.79 -1.11
CA PRO A 37 -2.09 19.19 -0.69
C PRO A 37 -3.52 19.72 -0.85
N ASN A 38 -4.44 18.92 -1.43
CA ASN A 38 -5.86 19.22 -1.57
C ASN A 38 -6.69 17.92 -1.59
N ALA A 39 -6.97 17.36 -0.40
CA ALA A 39 -7.73 16.12 -0.26
C ALA A 39 -9.12 16.18 -0.92
N GLN A 40 -9.79 17.34 -0.87
CA GLN A 40 -11.09 17.53 -1.53
C GLN A 40 -10.97 17.45 -3.07
N GLY A 41 -9.89 18.01 -3.63
CA GLY A 41 -9.55 17.88 -5.04
C GLY A 41 -9.26 16.44 -5.44
N LEU A 42 -8.52 15.71 -4.59
CA LEU A 42 -8.26 14.27 -4.79
C LEU A 42 -9.56 13.46 -4.80
N LEU A 43 -10.45 13.68 -3.82
CA LEU A 43 -11.75 13.01 -3.74
C LEU A 43 -12.61 13.31 -4.97
N SER A 44 -12.59 14.55 -5.44
CA SER A 44 -13.33 14.97 -6.64
C SER A 44 -12.78 14.29 -7.90
N ALA A 45 -11.46 14.17 -8.00
CA ALA A 45 -10.81 13.44 -9.09
C ALA A 45 -11.14 11.95 -9.06
N ALA A 46 -11.09 11.30 -7.89
CA ALA A 46 -11.50 9.91 -7.72
C ALA A 46 -12.97 9.69 -8.11
N GLY A 47 -13.85 10.63 -7.76
CA GLY A 47 -15.26 10.61 -8.14
C GLY A 47 -15.53 10.64 -9.65
N MET A 48 -14.60 11.13 -10.48
CA MET A 48 -14.74 11.06 -11.94
C MET A 48 -14.57 9.63 -12.48
N PHE A 49 -13.78 8.79 -11.79
CA PHE A 49 -13.52 7.41 -12.19
C PHE A 49 -14.47 6.43 -11.48
N ILE A 50 -14.73 6.70 -10.20
CA ILE A 50 -15.58 5.88 -9.34
C ILE A 50 -16.64 6.80 -8.73
N PRO A 51 -17.77 7.04 -9.43
CA PRO A 51 -18.79 8.00 -8.99
C PRO A 51 -19.34 7.71 -7.59
N GLN A 52 -19.34 6.45 -7.18
CA GLN A 52 -19.85 6.06 -5.87
C GLN A 52 -18.96 6.55 -4.71
N ILE A 53 -17.67 6.85 -4.93
CA ILE A 53 -16.82 7.46 -3.90
C ILE A 53 -17.34 8.84 -3.51
N ALA A 54 -17.89 9.61 -4.46
CA ALA A 54 -18.50 10.90 -4.16
C ALA A 54 -19.70 10.78 -3.21
N SER A 55 -20.40 9.62 -3.22
CA SER A 55 -21.54 9.36 -2.33
C SER A 55 -21.15 9.19 -0.86
N LEU A 56 -19.87 8.92 -0.57
CA LEU A 56 -19.37 8.88 0.81
C LEU A 56 -19.46 10.27 1.48
N ASN A 57 -19.50 11.35 0.69
CA ASN A 57 -19.59 12.74 1.16
C ASN A 57 -18.60 13.01 2.32
N LEU A 58 -17.36 12.57 2.13
CA LEU A 58 -16.28 12.82 3.09
C LEU A 58 -16.04 14.33 3.19
N GLN A 59 -15.92 14.80 4.41
CA GLN A 59 -15.61 16.19 4.73
C GLN A 59 -14.33 16.24 5.53
N ALA A 60 -13.53 17.28 5.32
CA ALA A 60 -12.32 17.50 6.11
C ALA A 60 -12.70 17.61 7.59
N ASP A 61 -12.03 16.83 8.43
CA ASP A 61 -12.26 16.72 9.87
C ASP A 61 -13.70 16.31 10.24
N GLY A 62 -14.40 15.71 9.28
CA GLY A 62 -15.78 15.30 9.39
C GLY A 62 -15.99 13.99 10.15
N GLU A 63 -17.19 13.43 10.01
CA GLU A 63 -17.48 12.11 10.54
C GLU A 63 -16.81 11.00 9.74
N ILE A 64 -16.39 9.95 10.43
CA ILE A 64 -15.96 8.70 9.80
C ILE A 64 -17.17 8.10 9.07
N LYS A 65 -16.97 7.71 7.82
CA LYS A 65 -18.00 7.10 6.98
C LYS A 65 -17.67 5.64 6.74
N LYS A 66 -18.65 4.77 6.90
CA LYS A 66 -18.53 3.38 6.49
C LYS A 66 -18.63 3.31 4.96
N VAL A 67 -17.68 2.66 4.32
CA VAL A 67 -17.73 2.40 2.88
C VAL A 67 -18.79 1.34 2.62
N GLN A 68 -19.63 1.57 1.62
CA GLN A 68 -20.69 0.63 1.28
C GLN A 68 -20.08 -0.67 0.74
N PRO A 69 -20.53 -1.85 1.19
CA PRO A 69 -19.98 -3.13 0.73
C PRO A 69 -20.01 -3.32 -0.78
N ASP A 70 -21.01 -2.76 -1.47
CA ASP A 70 -21.15 -2.81 -2.93
C ASP A 70 -19.99 -2.11 -3.69
N LEU A 71 -19.18 -1.32 -2.98
CA LEU A 71 -17.99 -0.64 -3.51
C LEU A 71 -16.70 -1.39 -3.22
N LEU A 72 -16.78 -2.47 -2.47
CA LEU A 72 -15.65 -3.27 -2.05
C LEU A 72 -15.66 -4.58 -2.84
N PRO A 73 -14.48 -5.17 -3.11
CA PRO A 73 -14.40 -6.55 -3.55
C PRO A 73 -15.21 -7.49 -2.63
N PRO A 74 -15.78 -8.57 -3.18
CA PRO A 74 -16.40 -9.60 -2.36
C PRO A 74 -15.41 -10.10 -1.30
N ASP A 75 -15.94 -10.43 -0.12
CA ASP A 75 -15.18 -10.93 1.03
C ASP A 75 -14.15 -9.95 1.63
N MET A 76 -14.13 -8.69 1.18
CA MET A 76 -13.31 -7.65 1.82
C MET A 76 -13.83 -7.33 3.23
N PRO A 77 -12.94 -7.21 4.24
CA PRO A 77 -13.32 -6.73 5.57
C PRO A 77 -13.98 -5.35 5.52
N THR A 78 -14.70 -4.99 6.58
CA THR A 78 -15.37 -3.68 6.65
C THR A 78 -14.36 -2.54 6.49
N VAL A 79 -14.60 -1.64 5.54
CA VAL A 79 -13.78 -0.45 5.33
C VAL A 79 -14.48 0.80 5.85
N HIS A 80 -13.75 1.61 6.60
CA HIS A 80 -14.15 2.94 7.06
C HIS A 80 -13.25 3.99 6.43
N ALA A 81 -13.79 5.16 6.15
CA ALA A 81 -13.08 6.27 5.54
C ALA A 81 -13.20 7.54 6.39
N ALA A 82 -12.13 8.31 6.47
CA ALA A 82 -12.10 9.63 7.08
C ALA A 82 -11.22 10.56 6.23
N MET A 83 -11.38 11.87 6.39
CA MET A 83 -10.64 12.86 5.60
C MET A 83 -10.23 14.03 6.47
N SER A 84 -9.00 14.51 6.30
CA SER A 84 -8.52 15.82 6.78
C SER A 84 -8.43 16.78 5.58
N GLN A 85 -7.87 17.97 5.78
CA GLN A 85 -7.60 18.88 4.67
C GLN A 85 -6.53 18.32 3.71
N GLU A 86 -5.63 17.48 4.23
CA GLU A 86 -4.42 17.04 3.54
C GLU A 86 -4.34 15.53 3.30
N ALA A 87 -5.30 14.74 3.79
CA ALA A 87 -5.27 13.30 3.60
C ALA A 87 -6.67 12.67 3.57
N ILE A 88 -6.78 11.55 2.86
CA ILE A 88 -7.90 10.62 2.93
C ILE A 88 -7.37 9.33 3.57
N LEU A 89 -8.02 8.85 4.63
CA LEU A 89 -7.65 7.62 5.33
C LEU A 89 -8.72 6.56 5.13
N LEU A 90 -8.29 5.34 4.87
CA LEU A 90 -9.11 4.13 4.78
C LEU A 90 -8.63 3.14 5.84
N GLY A 91 -9.52 2.73 6.73
CA GLY A 91 -9.28 1.71 7.74
C GLY A 91 -9.99 0.42 7.36
N ILE A 92 -9.23 -0.66 7.18
CA ILE A 92 -9.71 -1.97 6.75
C ILE A 92 -9.76 -2.89 7.96
N GLY A 93 -10.94 -3.42 8.27
CA GLY A 93 -11.13 -4.39 9.36
C GLY A 93 -10.85 -3.84 10.75
N LEU A 94 -10.96 -2.52 10.96
CA LEU A 94 -10.74 -1.90 12.27
C LEU A 94 -11.85 -2.29 13.27
N ASP A 95 -11.44 -2.74 14.45
CA ASP A 95 -12.36 -3.01 15.57
C ASP A 95 -13.05 -1.74 16.08
N LYS A 96 -12.34 -0.62 16.06
CA LYS A 96 -12.83 0.70 16.50
C LYS A 96 -12.58 1.75 15.42
N PRO A 97 -13.61 2.09 14.62
CA PRO A 97 -13.47 3.08 13.55
C PRO A 97 -12.98 4.45 14.02
N THR A 98 -13.22 4.80 15.30
CA THR A 98 -12.74 6.04 15.92
C THR A 98 -11.22 6.20 15.89
N GLU A 99 -10.46 5.11 15.75
CA GLU A 99 -9.00 5.14 15.61
C GLU A 99 -8.55 5.89 14.35
N LEU A 100 -9.38 5.94 13.29
CA LEU A 100 -9.10 6.76 12.10
C LEU A 100 -8.92 8.24 12.42
N LYS A 101 -9.59 8.77 13.45
CA LYS A 101 -9.46 10.19 13.81
C LYS A 101 -8.11 10.51 14.45
N SER A 102 -7.53 9.59 15.23
CA SER A 102 -6.18 9.78 15.77
C SER A 102 -5.13 9.72 14.65
N GLU A 103 -5.34 8.87 13.65
CA GLU A 103 -4.42 8.69 12.53
C GLU A 103 -4.40 9.90 11.57
N LEU A 104 -5.49 10.67 11.50
CA LEU A 104 -5.53 11.95 10.77
C LEU A 104 -4.62 13.04 11.36
N THR A 105 -4.19 12.90 12.62
CA THR A 105 -3.36 13.89 13.32
C THR A 105 -1.88 13.55 13.32
N VAL A 106 -1.50 12.43 12.72
CA VAL A 106 -0.10 11.99 12.61
C VAL A 106 0.57 12.80 11.50
N ASP A 107 1.61 13.57 11.87
CA ASP A 107 2.41 14.30 10.89
C ASP A 107 3.02 13.34 9.87
N ALA A 108 2.89 13.65 8.58
CA ALA A 108 3.52 12.88 7.52
C ALA A 108 5.05 13.03 7.64
N ASP A 109 5.76 11.94 7.91
CA ASP A 109 7.22 11.93 7.80
C ASP A 109 7.57 12.10 6.31
N PRO A 110 8.30 13.17 5.90
CA PRO A 110 8.71 13.40 4.52
C PRO A 110 9.62 12.28 3.96
N ARG A 111 10.03 11.31 4.77
CA ARG A 111 10.75 10.09 4.35
C ARG A 111 9.86 8.84 4.32
N SER A 112 8.54 9.00 4.26
CA SER A 112 7.61 7.87 4.17
C SER A 112 7.74 7.16 2.83
N LEU A 113 8.73 6.25 2.74
CA LEU A 113 8.80 5.20 1.74
C LEU A 113 7.48 4.42 1.80
N MET A 114 6.83 4.24 0.65
CA MET A 114 5.62 3.43 0.54
C MET A 114 5.89 1.97 0.91
N THR A 115 7.09 1.48 0.60
CA THR A 115 7.56 0.13 0.89
C THR A 115 9.07 0.15 0.96
N TYR A 116 9.66 -0.42 2.01
CA TYR A 116 11.07 -0.79 2.08
C TYR A 116 11.13 -2.29 2.37
N GLY A 117 11.73 -3.05 1.47
CA GLY A 117 11.93 -4.47 1.63
C GLY A 117 13.37 -4.84 1.36
N HIS A 118 13.83 -5.93 1.97
CA HIS A 118 15.13 -6.50 1.66
C HIS A 118 15.05 -8.02 1.57
N ILE A 119 15.85 -8.59 0.67
CA ILE A 119 16.06 -10.02 0.52
C ILE A 119 17.52 -10.28 0.89
N SER A 120 17.75 -11.08 1.92
CA SER A 120 19.10 -11.54 2.28
C SER A 120 19.49 -12.76 1.44
N SER A 121 20.79 -13.06 1.39
CA SER A 121 21.27 -14.30 0.75
C SER A 121 20.57 -15.55 1.28
N ASP A 122 20.26 -15.58 2.57
CA ASP A 122 19.61 -16.72 3.23
C ASP A 122 18.16 -16.89 2.78
N LEU A 123 17.46 -15.78 2.49
CA LEU A 123 16.11 -15.82 1.96
C LEU A 123 16.11 -16.30 0.50
N TYR A 124 17.09 -15.88 -0.33
CA TYR A 124 17.26 -16.42 -1.69
C TYR A 124 17.53 -17.93 -1.68
N ALA A 125 18.39 -18.42 -0.78
CA ALA A 125 18.69 -19.84 -0.63
C ALA A 125 17.45 -20.64 -0.17
N THR A 126 16.72 -20.11 0.80
CA THR A 126 15.47 -20.72 1.30
C THR A 126 14.40 -20.79 0.21
N LEU A 127 14.24 -19.73 -0.59
CA LEU A 127 13.30 -19.71 -1.71
C LEU A 127 13.71 -20.68 -2.83
N ALA A 128 15.01 -20.87 -3.06
CA ALA A 128 15.51 -21.86 -4.01
C ALA A 128 15.20 -23.30 -3.57
N GLU A 129 15.36 -23.59 -2.27
CA GLU A 129 15.01 -24.90 -1.71
C GLU A 129 13.50 -25.17 -1.82
N ILE A 130 12.66 -24.19 -1.46
CA ILE A 130 11.19 -24.30 -1.58
C ILE A 130 10.78 -24.45 -3.05
N GLY A 131 11.34 -23.64 -3.96
CA GLY A 131 11.05 -23.69 -5.39
C GLY A 131 11.43 -25.03 -6.03
N SER A 132 12.51 -25.67 -5.57
CA SER A 132 12.91 -27.00 -6.04
C SER A 132 11.95 -28.13 -5.62
N GLN A 133 11.09 -27.88 -4.63
CA GLN A 133 10.15 -28.86 -4.07
C GLN A 133 8.71 -28.67 -4.61
N LEU A 134 8.42 -27.56 -5.29
CA LEU A 134 7.09 -27.25 -5.83
C LEU A 134 7.02 -27.58 -7.33
N PRO A 135 6.11 -28.48 -7.78
CA PRO A 135 5.95 -28.79 -9.19
C PRO A 135 5.13 -27.71 -9.92
N GLY A 136 5.72 -27.01 -10.90
CA GLY A 136 5.00 -26.12 -11.81
C GLY A 136 5.82 -24.95 -12.37
N THR A 137 5.40 -24.40 -13.51
CA THR A 137 6.06 -23.31 -14.26
C THR A 137 5.87 -21.91 -13.67
N GLN A 138 5.40 -21.79 -12.42
CA GLN A 138 5.18 -20.51 -11.73
C GLN A 138 6.14 -20.29 -10.55
N ALA A 139 6.98 -21.27 -10.23
CA ALA A 139 8.02 -21.09 -9.23
C ALA A 139 9.22 -20.32 -9.83
N PRO A 140 9.83 -19.36 -9.11
CA PRO A 140 11.09 -18.75 -9.53
C PRO A 140 12.17 -19.82 -9.69
N ASP A 141 13.01 -19.69 -10.73
CA ASP A 141 14.02 -20.67 -11.07
C ASP A 141 15.02 -20.85 -9.91
N ALA A 142 15.07 -22.06 -9.35
CA ALA A 142 15.88 -22.38 -8.19
C ALA A 142 17.39 -22.21 -8.46
N ASP A 143 17.85 -22.44 -9.69
CA ASP A 143 19.26 -22.25 -10.04
C ASP A 143 19.60 -20.76 -10.18
N GLU A 144 18.64 -19.95 -10.63
CA GLU A 144 18.79 -18.49 -10.65
C GLU A 144 18.79 -17.91 -9.23
N LEU A 145 17.90 -18.38 -8.35
CA LEU A 145 17.86 -17.96 -6.94
C LEU A 145 19.14 -18.33 -6.17
N LYS A 146 19.72 -19.53 -6.41
CA LYS A 146 21.02 -19.91 -5.83
C LYS A 146 22.14 -18.98 -6.30
N ARG A 147 22.16 -18.65 -7.59
CA ARG A 147 23.14 -17.69 -8.14
C ARG A 147 22.99 -16.32 -7.47
N LEU A 148 21.75 -15.85 -7.25
CA LEU A 148 21.51 -14.60 -6.54
C LEU A 148 22.00 -14.65 -5.09
N ALA A 149 21.82 -15.77 -4.39
CA ALA A 149 22.32 -15.97 -3.02
C ALA A 149 23.86 -15.99 -2.91
N GLU A 150 24.56 -16.41 -3.97
CA GLU A 150 26.03 -16.45 -4.03
C GLU A 150 26.63 -15.07 -4.33
N VAL A 151 25.91 -14.22 -5.07
CA VAL A 151 26.41 -12.92 -5.54
C VAL A 151 26.00 -11.78 -4.62
N TYR A 152 24.77 -11.81 -4.08
CA TYR A 152 24.20 -10.72 -3.29
C TYR A 152 24.11 -11.11 -1.82
N GLU A 153 24.73 -10.30 -0.96
CA GLU A 153 24.57 -10.35 0.49
C GLU A 153 23.18 -9.81 0.88
N LYS A 154 22.81 -8.68 0.29
CA LYS A 154 21.54 -8.00 0.53
C LYS A 154 21.05 -7.32 -0.74
N THR A 155 19.80 -7.58 -1.10
CA THR A 155 19.08 -6.79 -2.10
C THR A 155 18.02 -5.99 -1.40
N GLU A 156 18.09 -4.66 -1.46
CA GLU A 156 17.07 -3.75 -0.96
C GLU A 156 16.23 -3.23 -2.13
N PHE A 157 14.94 -3.03 -1.91
CA PHE A 157 14.08 -2.38 -2.86
C PHE A 157 13.19 -1.38 -2.14
N TRP A 158 12.95 -0.24 -2.77
CA TRP A 158 12.09 0.79 -2.24
C TRP A 158 11.19 1.40 -3.30
N ILE A 159 10.01 1.82 -2.83
CA ILE A 159 9.08 2.65 -3.58
C ILE A 159 8.92 3.94 -2.78
N GLY A 160 9.35 5.06 -3.35
CA GLY A 160 9.16 6.40 -2.82
C GLY A 160 8.13 7.18 -3.65
N ILE A 161 7.55 8.21 -3.07
CA ILE A 161 6.84 9.25 -3.82
C ILE A 161 7.50 10.58 -3.46
N ASP A 162 7.92 11.33 -4.47
CA ASP A 162 8.48 12.67 -4.31
C ASP A 162 7.74 13.70 -5.18
N ALA A 163 8.21 14.95 -5.18
CA ALA A 163 7.61 16.02 -5.98
C ALA A 163 7.71 15.79 -7.50
N GLY A 164 8.53 14.84 -7.95
CA GLY A 164 8.70 14.42 -9.34
C GLY A 164 7.86 13.20 -9.75
N GLY A 165 7.30 12.45 -8.79
CA GLY A 165 6.42 11.31 -9.06
C GLY A 165 6.74 10.09 -8.18
N ILE A 166 6.62 8.89 -8.75
CA ILE A 166 6.95 7.62 -8.06
C ILE A 166 8.43 7.32 -8.29
N GLU A 167 9.20 7.19 -7.22
CA GLU A 167 10.57 6.69 -7.23
C GLU A 167 10.55 5.18 -7.01
N LEU A 168 11.19 4.42 -7.91
CA LEU A 168 11.50 3.01 -7.70
C LEU A 168 13.01 2.89 -7.58
N GLY A 169 13.48 2.29 -6.49
CA GLY A 169 14.90 2.09 -6.29
C GLY A 169 15.23 0.70 -5.80
N MET A 170 16.45 0.28 -6.14
CA MET A 170 17.01 -1.00 -5.78
C MET A 170 18.46 -0.78 -5.35
N GLY A 171 18.82 -1.30 -4.20
CA GLY A 171 20.17 -1.34 -3.67
C GLY A 171 20.66 -2.78 -3.65
N VAL A 172 21.90 -3.01 -4.05
CA VAL A 172 22.50 -4.34 -3.95
C VAL A 172 23.81 -4.22 -3.19
N GLU A 173 23.99 -5.10 -2.21
CA GLU A 173 25.23 -5.35 -1.51
C GLU A 173 25.80 -6.66 -2.03
N LEU A 174 27.01 -6.60 -2.56
CA LEU A 174 27.74 -7.76 -3.08
C LEU A 174 28.51 -8.44 -1.97
N LYS A 175 28.69 -9.75 -2.08
CA LYS A 175 29.64 -10.50 -1.26
C LYS A 175 31.10 -10.22 -1.64
#